data_AF-A0A7L9S5M4-F1
#
_entry.id   AF-A0A7L9S5M4-F1
#
_cell.length_a   1.000
_cell.length_b   1.000
_cell.length_c   1.000
_cell.angle_alpha   90.00
_cell.angle_beta   90.00
_cell.angle_gamma   90.00
#
_symmetry.space_group_name_H-M   'P 1'
#
loop_
_entity.id
_entity.type
_entity.pdbx_description
1 polymer ?
#
loop_
_entity_poly.entity_id
_entity_poly.type
_entity_poly.pdbx_seq_one_letter_code
_entity_poly.pdbx_strand_id
1 'polypeptide(L)'
;MQLVVVPRSGKINIKEVYMISENSEIEALNILRYWKASEQLVQSILSMNVGESELQERIELILQIDAKLKVMFNNPDNIYGFMSMPNNHHLLDGFTPLELVDREGKAGLKATLKLLKGMVSI
;
A
#
# COMPACT_ATOMS: atom_id res chain seq x y z
N MET A 1 -2.05 -22.01 -20.62
CA MET A 1 -2.80 -22.66 -19.54
C MET A 1 -1.93 -23.78 -18.99
N GLN A 2 -1.21 -23.53 -17.89
CA GLN A 2 -0.28 -24.51 -17.32
C GLN A 2 -0.68 -24.77 -15.86
N LEU A 3 -0.86 -26.06 -15.57
CA LEU A 3 -1.37 -26.61 -14.33
C LEU A 3 -0.41 -26.34 -13.16
N VAL A 4 -0.93 -25.80 -12.06
CA VAL A 4 -0.22 -25.75 -10.78
C VAL A 4 -0.40 -27.09 -10.08
N VAL A 5 0.70 -27.81 -9.88
CA VAL A 5 0.75 -29.01 -9.03
C VAL A 5 0.78 -28.54 -7.58
N VAL A 6 -0.21 -28.96 -6.77
CA VAL A 6 -0.25 -28.66 -5.33
C VAL A 6 0.42 -29.81 -4.55
N PRO A 7 1.53 -29.59 -3.83
CA PRO A 7 2.04 -30.60 -2.91
C PRO A 7 1.25 -30.56 -1.59
N ARG A 8 0.64 -31.69 -1.25
CA ARG A 8 0.12 -31.97 0.10
C ARG A 8 1.29 -32.19 1.05
N SER A 9 1.71 -31.16 1.79
CA SER A 9 2.20 -31.26 3.19
C SER A 9 2.77 -29.94 3.71
N GLY A 10 2.03 -29.31 4.63
CA GLY A 10 2.53 -29.08 5.99
C GLY A 10 3.60 -28.02 6.28
N LYS A 11 4.09 -27.21 5.33
CA LYS A 11 4.85 -25.98 5.63
C LYS A 11 4.58 -24.93 4.57
N ILE A 12 3.84 -23.87 4.94
CA ILE A 12 3.71 -22.68 4.10
C ILE A 12 5.12 -22.09 3.98
N ASN A 13 5.71 -22.19 2.78
CA ASN A 13 6.93 -21.47 2.49
C ASN A 13 6.53 -20.00 2.33
N ILE A 14 6.85 -19.18 3.32
CA ILE A 14 6.61 -17.74 3.29
C ILE A 14 7.09 -17.11 1.97
N LYS A 15 8.14 -17.64 1.32
CA LYS A 15 8.60 -17.14 0.02
C LYS A 15 7.65 -17.42 -1.16
N GLU A 16 6.80 -18.46 -1.09
CA GLU A 16 5.75 -18.70 -2.10
C GLU A 16 4.55 -17.76 -1.92
N VAL A 17 4.32 -17.23 -0.72
CA VAL A 17 3.29 -16.22 -0.44
C VAL A 17 3.70 -14.84 -0.97
N TYR A 18 5.00 -14.57 -1.11
CA TYR A 18 5.57 -13.29 -1.56
C TYR A 18 5.89 -13.24 -3.07
N MET A 19 5.50 -14.24 -3.86
CA MET A 19 5.35 -13.97 -5.30
C MET A 19 4.16 -13.03 -5.45
N ILE A 20 4.44 -11.74 -5.69
CA ILE A 20 3.43 -10.78 -6.12
C ILE A 20 2.88 -11.32 -7.43
N SER A 21 1.77 -12.05 -7.34
CA SER A 21 1.03 -12.47 -8.52
C SER A 21 0.57 -11.21 -9.26
N GLU A 22 0.34 -11.27 -10.58
CA GLU A 22 -0.22 -10.15 -11.36
C GLU A 22 -1.46 -9.51 -10.68
N ASN A 23 -2.18 -10.29 -9.87
CA ASN A 23 -3.30 -9.81 -9.06
C ASN A 23 -2.91 -8.72 -8.04
N SER A 24 -1.73 -8.79 -7.43
CA SER A 24 -1.30 -7.84 -6.40
C SER A 24 -0.88 -6.48 -6.98
N GLU A 25 -0.33 -6.44 -8.19
CA GLU A 25 -0.10 -5.18 -8.91
C GLU A 25 -1.43 -4.50 -9.28
N ILE A 26 -2.37 -5.29 -9.82
CA ILE A 26 -3.73 -4.81 -10.14
C ILE A 26 -4.45 -4.34 -8.88
N GLU A 27 -4.29 -5.05 -7.76
CA GLU A 27 -4.88 -4.68 -6.48
C GLU A 27 -4.29 -3.37 -5.95
N ALA A 28 -2.96 -3.22 -5.96
CA ALA A 28 -2.30 -1.97 -5.57
C ALA A 28 -2.73 -0.79 -6.45
N LEU A 29 -2.85 -0.99 -7.77
CA LEU A 29 -3.38 0.00 -8.70
C LEU A 29 -4.80 0.43 -8.32
N ASN A 30 -5.69 -0.53 -8.03
CA ASN A 30 -7.07 -0.25 -7.66
C ASN A 30 -7.14 0.49 -6.32
N ILE A 31 -6.32 0.12 -5.33
CA ILE A 31 -6.24 0.80 -4.04
C ILE A 31 -5.81 2.25 -4.22
N LEU A 32 -4.75 2.52 -4.99
CA LEU A 32 -4.29 3.89 -5.26
C LEU A 32 -5.40 4.75 -5.90
N ARG A 33 -6.18 4.16 -6.82
CA ARG A 33 -7.34 4.83 -7.43
C ARG A 33 -8.47 5.09 -6.43
N TYR A 34 -8.76 4.16 -5.53
CA TYR A 34 -9.73 4.38 -4.45
C TYR A 34 -9.29 5.49 -3.49
N TRP A 35 -7.99 5.61 -3.24
CA TRP A 35 -7.41 6.73 -2.49
C TRP A 35 -7.40 8.05 -3.26
N LYS A 36 -7.83 8.05 -4.53
CA LYS A 36 -7.85 9.21 -5.44
C LYS A 36 -6.46 9.73 -5.78
N ALA A 37 -5.45 8.85 -5.83
CA ALA A 37 -4.14 9.19 -6.35
C ALA A 37 -4.25 9.65 -7.82
N SER A 38 -3.45 10.65 -8.21
CA SER A 38 -3.35 11.08 -9.60
C SER A 38 -2.69 10.00 -10.47
N GLU A 39 -2.98 9.98 -11.76
CA GLU A 39 -2.33 9.01 -12.68
C GLU A 39 -0.81 9.20 -12.73
N GLN A 40 -0.32 10.43 -12.55
CA GLN A 40 1.11 10.71 -12.43
C GLN A 40 1.72 10.05 -11.18
N LEU A 41 1.03 10.13 -10.05
CA LEU A 41 1.46 9.49 -8.80
C LEU A 41 1.40 7.96 -8.91
N VAL A 42 0.35 7.42 -9.52
CA VAL A 42 0.26 5.97 -9.79
C VAL A 42 1.46 5.50 -10.61
N GLN A 43 1.81 6.22 -11.69
CA GLN A 43 2.96 5.89 -12.52
C GLN A 43 4.28 6.01 -11.77
N SER A 44 4.46 7.03 -10.93
CA SER A 44 5.69 7.21 -10.14
C SER A 44 5.85 6.16 -9.03
N ILE A 45 4.74 5.58 -8.57
CA ILE A 45 4.74 4.54 -7.54
C ILE A 45 4.98 3.16 -8.15
N LEU A 46 4.28 2.82 -9.25
CA LEU A 46 4.19 1.44 -9.76
C LEU A 46 4.99 1.16 -11.04
N SER A 47 5.51 2.16 -11.76
CA SER A 47 6.08 1.91 -13.09
C SER A 47 7.35 2.67 -13.42
N MET A 48 7.42 3.99 -13.15
CA MET A 48 8.53 4.81 -13.61
C MET A 48 9.79 4.60 -12.78
N ASN A 49 10.85 4.06 -13.40
CA ASN A 49 12.20 3.98 -12.85
C ASN A 49 12.34 3.26 -11.49
N VAL A 50 11.38 2.39 -11.14
CA VAL A 50 11.43 1.59 -9.92
C VAL A 50 11.96 0.19 -10.27
N GLY A 51 13.03 -0.24 -9.61
CA GLY A 51 13.52 -1.61 -9.75
C GLY A 51 12.54 -2.63 -9.16
N GLU A 52 12.52 -3.86 -9.70
CA GLU A 52 11.54 -4.90 -9.33
C GLU A 52 11.42 -5.12 -7.81
N SER A 53 12.54 -5.22 -7.10
CA SER A 53 12.52 -5.39 -5.63
C SER A 53 11.91 -4.20 -4.90
N GLU A 54 12.10 -2.98 -5.39
CA GLU A 54 11.48 -1.80 -4.79
C GLU A 54 10.00 -1.71 -5.15
N LEU A 55 9.61 -2.09 -6.37
CA LEU A 55 8.21 -2.18 -6.78
C LEU A 55 7.46 -3.15 -5.86
N GLN A 56 8.04 -4.32 -5.59
CA GLN A 56 7.46 -5.30 -4.68
C GLN A 56 7.26 -4.73 -3.27
N GLU A 57 8.25 -4.02 -2.73
CA GLU A 57 8.15 -3.38 -1.42
C GLU A 57 7.05 -2.30 -1.39
N ARG A 58 6.92 -1.50 -2.46
CA ARG A 58 5.87 -0.47 -2.56
C ARG A 58 4.47 -1.08 -2.62
N ILE A 59 4.28 -2.15 -3.39
CA ILE A 59 3.02 -2.90 -3.45
C ILE A 59 2.65 -3.44 -2.07
N GLU A 60 3.60 -4.08 -1.38
CA GLU A 60 3.36 -4.63 -0.05
C GLU A 60 2.97 -3.53 0.96
N LEU A 61 3.60 -2.35 0.89
CA LEU A 61 3.25 -1.21 1.72
C LEU A 61 1.83 -0.71 1.46
N ILE A 62 1.42 -0.60 0.18
CA ILE A 62 0.07 -0.18 -0.21
C ILE A 62 -0.99 -1.14 0.36
N LEU A 63 -0.77 -2.45 0.19
CA LEU A 63 -1.67 -3.48 0.72
C LEU A 63 -1.77 -3.41 2.25
N GLN A 64 -0.65 -3.21 2.95
CA GLN A 64 -0.64 -3.08 4.42
C GLN A 64 -1.36 -1.82 4.92
N ILE A 65 -1.23 -0.70 4.22
CA ILE A 65 -1.93 0.54 4.56
C ILE A 65 -3.44 0.35 4.39
N ASP A 66 -3.88 -0.18 3.23
CA ASP A 66 -5.30 -0.45 2.96
C ASP A 66 -5.92 -1.39 4.00
N ALA A 67 -5.24 -2.51 4.29
CA ALA A 67 -5.69 -3.46 5.31
C ALA A 67 -5.86 -2.79 6.68
N LYS A 68 -4.93 -1.91 7.08
CA LYS A 68 -5.04 -1.19 8.35
C LYS A 68 -6.19 -0.20 8.37
N LEU A 69 -6.40 0.57 7.30
CA LEU A 69 -7.52 1.50 7.19
C LEU A 69 -8.85 0.77 7.35
N LYS A 70 -9.00 -0.39 6.71
CA LYS A 70 -10.19 -1.27 6.83
C LYS A 70 -10.39 -1.86 8.23
N VAL A 71 -9.33 -2.01 9.03
CA VAL A 71 -9.43 -2.44 10.43
C VAL A 71 -9.80 -1.28 11.35
N MET A 72 -9.28 -0.07 11.09
CA MET A 72 -9.52 1.10 11.95
C MET A 72 -10.86 1.78 11.72
N PHE A 73 -11.38 1.71 10.49
CA PHE A 73 -12.58 2.44 10.10
C PHE A 73 -13.66 1.48 9.59
N ASN A 74 -14.91 1.79 9.95
CA ASN A 74 -16.10 1.09 9.50
C ASN A 74 -16.92 1.87 8.46
N ASN A 75 -16.45 3.07 8.07
CA ASN A 75 -17.12 3.93 7.09
C ASN A 75 -16.22 4.14 5.86
N PRO A 76 -16.77 4.06 4.64
CA PRO A 76 -16.02 4.22 3.39
C PRO A 76 -15.27 5.54 3.28
N ASP A 77 -15.84 6.63 3.81
CA ASP A 77 -15.25 7.96 3.73
C ASP A 77 -13.88 8.01 4.43
N ASN A 78 -13.74 7.38 5.58
CA ASN A 78 -12.44 7.30 6.26
C ASN A 78 -11.52 6.23 5.65
N ILE A 79 -12.07 5.08 5.21
CA ILE A 79 -11.25 4.00 4.59
C ILE A 79 -10.56 4.52 3.33
N TYR A 80 -11.29 5.22 2.46
CA TYR A 80 -10.78 5.68 1.16
C TYR A 80 -10.33 7.14 1.17
N GLY A 81 -10.87 7.95 2.07
CA GLY A 81 -10.54 9.38 2.18
C GLY A 81 -9.31 9.67 3.01
N PHE A 82 -8.93 8.83 3.99
CA PHE A 82 -7.79 9.12 4.87
C PHE A 82 -6.51 9.52 4.13
N MET A 83 -6.23 8.83 3.02
CA MET A 83 -5.03 9.07 2.21
C MET A 83 -5.04 10.42 1.48
N SER A 84 -6.22 11.00 1.22
CA SER A 84 -6.40 12.29 0.54
C SER A 84 -6.82 13.42 1.48
N MET A 85 -7.01 13.15 2.78
CA MET A 85 -7.43 14.14 3.77
C MET A 85 -6.23 14.78 4.48
N PRO A 86 -6.27 16.10 4.76
CA PRO A 86 -5.27 16.77 5.57
C PRO A 86 -5.12 16.09 6.92
N ASN A 87 -3.89 15.89 7.36
CA ASN A 87 -3.62 15.23 8.62
C ASN A 87 -2.46 15.94 9.33
N ASN A 88 -2.77 16.57 10.47
CA ASN A 88 -1.84 17.41 11.23
C ASN A 88 -0.87 16.61 12.11
N HIS A 89 -0.78 15.30 11.92
CA HIS A 89 0.17 14.48 12.67
C HIS A 89 1.62 14.83 12.26
N HIS A 90 2.52 14.95 13.24
CA HIS A 90 3.92 15.38 13.03
C HIS A 90 4.69 14.55 11.98
N LEU A 91 4.31 13.28 11.78
CA LEU A 91 4.91 12.40 10.75
C LEU A 91 4.57 12.81 9.31
N LEU A 92 3.56 13.63 9.12
CA LEU A 92 3.10 14.07 7.80
C LEU A 92 3.48 15.52 7.50
N ASP A 93 4.03 16.25 8.48
CA ASP A 93 4.48 17.64 8.32
C ASP A 93 3.42 18.57 7.70
N GLY A 94 2.14 18.32 8.04
CA GLY A 94 0.99 19.08 7.53
C GLY A 94 0.49 18.66 6.14
N PHE A 95 1.15 17.71 5.48
CA PHE A 95 0.69 17.12 4.22
C PHE A 95 -0.37 16.04 4.42
N THR A 96 -1.17 15.80 3.38
CA THR A 96 -1.92 14.55 3.28
C THR A 96 -0.96 13.36 3.12
N PRO A 97 -1.38 12.13 3.45
CA PRO A 97 -0.58 10.95 3.17
C PRO A 97 -0.16 10.82 1.69
N LEU A 98 -1.05 11.13 0.73
CA LEU A 98 -0.70 11.07 -0.69
C LEU A 98 0.28 12.16 -1.13
N GLU A 99 0.18 13.38 -0.61
CA GLU A 99 1.17 14.43 -0.89
C GLU A 99 2.56 14.04 -0.35
N LEU A 100 2.62 13.41 0.83
CA LEU A 100 3.88 12.90 1.35
C LEU A 100 4.44 11.77 0.48
N VAL A 101 3.58 10.87 -0.01
CA VAL A 101 3.98 9.80 -0.94
C VAL A 101 4.45 10.37 -2.29
N ASP A 102 3.83 11.42 -2.81
CA ASP A 102 4.27 12.07 -4.04
C ASP A 102 5.67 12.69 -3.90
N ARG A 103 5.93 13.32 -2.75
CA ARG A 103 7.23 13.97 -2.46
C ARG A 103 8.35 12.98 -2.14
N GLU A 104 8.05 11.93 -1.38
CA GLU A 104 9.05 11.04 -0.79
C GLU A 104 9.01 9.60 -1.33
N GLY A 105 8.08 9.30 -2.24
CA GLY A 105 7.88 7.98 -2.83
C GLY A 105 7.69 6.91 -1.75
N LYS A 106 8.56 5.90 -1.78
CA LYS A 106 8.55 4.80 -0.81
C LYS A 106 8.67 5.26 0.64
N ALA A 107 9.44 6.31 0.93
CA ALA A 107 9.59 6.80 2.30
C ALA A 107 8.25 7.38 2.84
N GLY A 108 7.47 8.05 1.99
CA GLY A 108 6.12 8.51 2.33
C GLY A 108 5.15 7.36 2.63
N LEU A 109 5.23 6.25 1.88
CA LEU A 109 4.46 5.03 2.18
C LEU A 109 4.84 4.45 3.55
N LYS A 110 6.15 4.38 3.86
CA LYS A 110 6.64 3.90 5.16
C LYS A 110 6.19 4.80 6.32
N ALA A 111 6.26 6.11 6.15
CA ALA A 111 5.83 7.09 7.15
C ALA A 111 4.33 6.96 7.43
N THR A 112 3.51 6.84 6.39
CA THR A 112 2.07 6.60 6.49
C THR A 112 1.77 5.30 7.23
N LEU A 113 2.41 4.19 6.86
CA LEU A 113 2.21 2.92 7.55
C LEU A 113 2.62 2.99 9.04
N LYS A 114 3.71 3.71 9.35
CA LYS A 114 4.16 3.94 10.73
C LYS A 114 3.14 4.74 11.54
N LEU A 115 2.56 5.78 10.95
CA LEU A 115 1.47 6.55 11.56
C LEU A 115 0.29 5.63 11.93
N LEU A 116 -0.20 4.83 10.98
CA LEU A 116 -1.32 3.92 11.21
C LEU A 116 -1.00 2.84 12.26
N LYS A 117 0.25 2.38 12.34
CA LYS A 117 0.69 1.46 13.40
C LYS A 117 0.62 2.10 14.78
N GLY A 118 0.94 3.40 14.91
CA GLY A 118 0.85 4.14 16.17
C GLY A 118 -0.59 4.45 16.62
N MET A 119 -1.53 4.59 15.67
CA MET A 119 -2.93 4.87 15.97
C MET A 119 -3.67 3.69 16.62
N VAL A 120 -3.25 2.44 16.38
CA VAL A 120 -3.89 1.21 16.88
C VAL A 120 -3.42 0.85 18.31
N SER A 121 -2.47 1.58 18.88
CA SER A 121 -1.89 1.29 20.21
C SER A 121 -2.61 1.96 21.38
N ILE A 122 -3.92 2.19 21.30
CA ILE A 122 -4.75 2.78 22.37
C ILE A 122 -5.85 1.79 22.79
#